data_AF-A0A7J7GBB9-F1
#
_entry.id   AF-A0A7J7GBB9-F1
#
_cell.length_a   1.000
_cell.length_b   1.000
_cell.length_c   1.000
_cell.angle_alpha   90.00
_cell.angle_beta   90.00
_cell.angle_gamma   90.00
#
_symmetry.space_group_name_H-M   'P 1'
#
loop_
_entity.id
_entity.type
_entity.pdbx_description
1 polymer ?
#
loop_
_entity_poly.entity_id
_entity_poly.type
_entity_poly.pdbx_seq_one_letter_code
_entity_poly.pdbx_strand_id
1 'polypeptide(L)'
;MADEDIHNGLQDEPWEERTLHLLYNSKIDQDFSIAKVQKSGRKKHKVRWMSKRAMAIPQVIIELHDQALRESTLRCLSTFLLEKREEDPENYYRTGFLLYNSCSTIAVLLQEVLAFSQLMVDRSLTVRATKRLVNVLTLFQCIAANKETRYKFVKSYVPNFLVPLILFDSPSEIYENVRAVALSVFGILCQAREPEIIQWALESNMVEVCQISIEIGSELSKVIGMHIFEAIMQDESGMSYICSPTCDQLLKRLINTWEHLVTCLALDQDFSPRLLFHIIRSGFSLVMDNLPDSIIDNSFGDLSVEFPLIGSLLHQLRLTVGKIDDCCPDFLPNDLLLY
;
A
#
# COMPACT_ATOMS: atom_id res chain seq x y z
N MET A 1 -11.18 36.70 27.63
CA MET A 1 -12.23 36.17 26.72
C MET A 1 -11.60 36.12 25.34
N ALA A 2 -11.60 34.94 24.73
CA ALA A 2 -10.80 34.49 23.59
C ALA A 2 -9.45 33.87 24.00
N ASP A 3 -9.45 32.54 24.18
CA ASP A 3 -8.43 31.60 23.67
C ASP A 3 -8.82 30.15 24.04
N GLU A 4 -10.01 29.73 23.61
CA GLU A 4 -10.43 28.32 23.58
C GLU A 4 -11.11 28.11 22.23
N ASP A 5 -10.39 27.55 21.23
CA ASP A 5 -10.99 26.84 20.07
C ASP A 5 -9.96 26.34 19.01
N ILE A 6 -8.79 25.83 19.40
CA ILE A 6 -7.82 25.24 18.43
C ILE A 6 -7.58 23.73 18.64
N HIS A 7 -8.13 23.09 19.68
CA HIS A 7 -7.80 21.68 19.97
C HIS A 7 -8.86 20.61 19.64
N ASN A 8 -10.01 20.93 19.08
CA ASN A 8 -11.08 19.94 18.86
C ASN A 8 -11.29 19.49 17.40
N GLY A 9 -10.35 19.75 16.49
CA GLY A 9 -10.53 19.45 15.06
C GLY A 9 -10.03 18.08 14.56
N LEU A 10 -9.31 17.30 15.36
CA LEU A 10 -8.57 16.12 14.86
C LEU A 10 -9.15 14.77 15.30
N GLN A 11 -10.29 14.72 16.00
CA GLN A 11 -10.75 13.48 16.64
C GLN A 11 -11.55 12.52 15.74
N ASP A 12 -11.97 12.91 14.54
CA ASP A 12 -12.87 12.09 13.70
C ASP A 12 -12.33 11.72 12.31
N GLU A 13 -11.01 11.74 12.09
CA GLU A 13 -10.42 11.17 10.87
C GLU A 13 -10.16 9.66 11.02
N PRO A 14 -10.60 8.80 10.07
CA PRO A 14 -10.30 7.38 10.06
C PRO A 14 -8.80 7.13 10.16
N TRP A 15 -8.37 6.26 11.08
CA TRP A 15 -6.96 5.96 11.39
C TRP A 15 -6.07 5.61 10.18
N GLU A 16 -6.67 5.20 9.06
CA GLU A 16 -6.02 4.98 7.76
C GLU A 16 -5.40 6.27 7.19
N GLU A 17 -6.04 7.44 7.35
CA GLU A 17 -5.53 8.74 6.90
C GLU A 17 -4.30 9.18 7.72
N ARG A 18 -4.25 8.83 9.01
CA ARG A 18 -3.09 9.14 9.88
C ARG A 18 -1.83 8.34 9.51
N THR A 19 -2.00 7.13 8.97
CA THR A 19 -0.87 6.31 8.47
C THR A 19 -0.29 6.89 7.18
N LEU A 20 -1.13 7.57 6.36
CA LEU A 20 -0.71 8.36 5.20
C LEU A 20 -0.05 9.68 5.61
N HIS A 21 -0.39 10.29 6.74
CA HIS A 21 0.34 11.47 7.25
C HIS A 21 1.80 11.16 7.63
N LEU A 22 2.14 9.91 7.98
CA LEU A 22 3.53 9.48 8.15
C LEU A 22 4.30 9.42 6.82
N LEU A 23 3.64 9.52 5.65
CA LEU A 23 4.24 9.71 4.32
C LEU A 23 4.71 11.14 4.05
N TYR A 24 4.07 12.12 4.68
CA TYR A 24 4.09 13.51 4.23
C TYR A 24 5.43 14.25 4.35
N ASN A 25 6.50 13.62 4.86
CA ASN A 25 7.83 14.24 4.97
C ASN A 25 9.02 13.27 4.79
N SER A 26 8.80 12.00 4.43
CA SER A 26 9.91 11.04 4.26
C SER A 26 10.70 11.31 2.97
N LYS A 27 12.01 11.00 2.97
CA LYS A 27 12.89 11.08 1.78
C LYS A 27 12.30 10.35 0.56
N ILE A 28 11.52 9.30 0.81
CA ILE A 28 10.76 8.53 -0.18
C ILE A 28 9.67 9.37 -0.86
N ASP A 29 8.93 10.21 -0.13
CA ASP A 29 7.91 11.11 -0.70
C ASP A 29 8.55 12.28 -1.46
N GLN A 30 9.75 12.69 -1.03
CA GLN A 30 10.57 13.65 -1.77
C GLN A 30 11.04 13.07 -3.11
N ASP A 31 11.41 11.78 -3.19
CA ASP A 31 11.77 11.12 -4.45
C ASP A 31 10.57 11.00 -5.42
N PHE A 32 9.36 10.73 -4.91
CA PHE A 32 8.12 10.82 -5.69
C PHE A 32 7.80 12.24 -6.15
N SER A 33 8.12 13.25 -5.35
CA SER A 33 7.88 14.67 -5.64
C SER A 33 8.93 15.30 -6.57
N ILE A 34 10.19 14.86 -6.51
CA ILE A 34 11.28 15.31 -7.40
C ILE A 34 11.02 14.88 -8.84
N ALA A 35 10.40 13.70 -9.05
CA ALA A 35 9.93 13.26 -10.36
C ALA A 35 8.78 14.14 -10.93
N LYS A 36 8.02 14.84 -10.08
CA LYS A 36 6.91 15.75 -10.46
C LYS A 36 7.38 17.10 -11.03
N VAL A 37 8.53 17.62 -10.59
CA VAL A 37 8.92 19.01 -10.88
C VAL A 37 9.50 19.22 -12.30
N GLN A 38 10.07 18.20 -12.94
CA GLN A 38 10.86 18.42 -14.15
C GLN A 38 10.10 18.59 -15.49
N LYS A 39 8.77 18.39 -15.60
CA LYS A 39 8.06 18.44 -16.92
C LYS A 39 6.61 18.97 -16.90
N SER A 40 6.36 20.17 -16.35
CA SER A 40 4.99 20.63 -16.01
C SER A 40 4.24 21.52 -17.02
N GLY A 41 4.87 22.05 -18.08
CA GLY A 41 4.22 23.08 -18.92
C GLY A 41 3.04 22.63 -19.80
N ARG A 42 3.22 21.55 -20.59
CA ARG A 42 2.20 21.09 -21.57
C ARG A 42 1.16 20.14 -20.98
N LYS A 43 1.51 19.38 -19.94
CA LYS A 43 0.65 18.36 -19.32
C LYS A 43 -0.54 19.00 -18.57
N LYS A 44 -0.28 20.09 -17.85
CA LYS A 44 -1.30 20.84 -17.09
C LYS A 44 -2.49 21.28 -17.94
N HIS A 45 -2.28 21.63 -19.22
CA HIS A 45 -3.36 22.12 -20.08
C HIS A 45 -4.39 21.04 -20.44
N LYS A 46 -3.96 19.81 -20.74
CA LYS A 46 -4.86 18.70 -21.12
C LYS A 46 -5.62 18.17 -19.89
N VAL A 47 -4.96 18.08 -18.74
CA VAL A 47 -5.60 17.64 -17.48
C VAL A 47 -6.62 18.67 -16.97
N ARG A 48 -6.31 19.97 -17.10
CA ARG A 48 -7.25 21.06 -16.81
C ARG A 48 -8.47 21.06 -17.73
N TRP A 49 -8.34 20.59 -18.97
CA TRP A 49 -9.48 20.44 -19.90
C TRP A 49 -10.42 19.32 -19.46
N MET A 50 -9.89 18.16 -19.06
CA MET A 50 -10.69 17.03 -18.57
C MET A 50 -11.46 17.38 -17.31
N SER A 51 -10.85 18.16 -16.40
CA SER A 51 -11.49 18.59 -15.14
C SER A 51 -12.63 19.59 -15.34
N LYS A 52 -12.68 20.31 -16.48
CA LYS A 52 -13.67 21.39 -16.72
C LYS A 52 -14.91 20.95 -17.51
N ARG A 53 -14.96 19.71 -18.00
CA ARG A 53 -16.06 19.22 -18.84
C ARG A 53 -16.52 17.85 -18.36
N ALA A 54 -17.75 17.75 -17.86
CA ALA A 54 -18.33 16.51 -17.34
C ALA A 54 -18.29 15.33 -18.35
N MET A 55 -18.35 15.61 -19.66
CA MET A 55 -18.30 14.59 -20.73
C MET A 55 -16.88 14.22 -21.19
N ALA A 56 -15.83 14.82 -20.62
CA ALA A 56 -14.46 14.56 -21.08
C ALA A 56 -13.95 13.18 -20.65
N ILE A 57 -14.21 12.74 -19.42
CA ILE A 57 -13.68 11.48 -18.89
C ILE A 57 -14.24 10.25 -19.62
N PRO A 58 -15.59 10.09 -19.80
CA PRO A 58 -16.12 8.96 -20.55
C PRO A 58 -15.56 8.86 -21.98
N GLN A 59 -15.42 9.99 -22.68
CA GLN A 59 -14.85 10.02 -24.03
C GLN A 59 -13.39 9.55 -24.05
N VAL A 60 -12.58 10.01 -23.09
CA VAL A 60 -11.18 9.61 -22.97
C VAL A 60 -11.07 8.11 -22.61
N ILE A 61 -11.98 7.57 -21.81
CA ILE A 61 -12.02 6.11 -21.53
C ILE A 61 -12.31 5.32 -22.82
N ILE A 62 -13.22 5.79 -23.66
CA ILE A 62 -13.52 5.15 -24.96
C ILE A 62 -12.26 5.10 -25.84
N GLU A 63 -11.45 6.17 -25.85
CA GLU A 63 -10.19 6.24 -26.62
C GLU A 63 -9.16 5.15 -26.24
N LEU A 64 -9.29 4.47 -25.09
CA LEU A 64 -8.43 3.33 -24.74
C LEU A 64 -8.57 2.15 -25.73
N HIS A 65 -9.73 2.04 -26.38
CA HIS A 65 -10.00 0.97 -27.33
C HIS A 65 -9.21 1.13 -28.63
N ASP A 66 -8.85 2.36 -29.01
CA ASP A 66 -8.01 2.63 -30.17
C ASP A 66 -6.54 2.36 -29.83
N GLN A 67 -5.95 1.34 -30.45
CA GLN A 67 -4.56 0.94 -30.27
C GLN A 67 -3.57 2.10 -30.49
N ALA A 68 -3.85 3.02 -31.43
CA ALA A 68 -2.97 4.13 -31.75
C ALA A 68 -3.00 5.23 -30.67
N LEU A 69 -4.14 5.40 -30.00
CA LEU A 69 -4.33 6.41 -28.96
C LEU A 69 -4.01 5.89 -27.56
N ARG A 70 -4.17 4.58 -27.33
CA ARG A 70 -4.14 3.91 -26.04
C ARG A 70 -3.00 4.34 -25.11
N GLU A 71 -1.76 4.35 -25.58
CA GLU A 71 -0.62 4.74 -24.74
C GLU A 71 -0.71 6.20 -24.27
N SER A 72 -1.15 7.09 -25.16
CA SER A 72 -1.32 8.50 -24.85
C SER A 72 -2.50 8.73 -23.89
N THR A 73 -3.56 7.94 -24.04
CA THR A 73 -4.77 7.94 -23.22
C THR A 73 -4.50 7.41 -21.82
N LEU A 74 -3.80 6.27 -21.69
CA LEU A 74 -3.35 5.71 -20.40
C LEU A 74 -2.54 6.74 -19.61
N ARG A 75 -1.57 7.39 -20.26
CA ARG A 75 -0.76 8.44 -19.64
C ARG A 75 -1.59 9.63 -19.19
N CYS A 76 -2.57 10.03 -20.01
CA CYS A 76 -3.46 11.16 -19.73
C CYS A 76 -4.35 10.88 -18.51
N LEU A 77 -4.99 9.70 -18.48
CA LEU A 77 -5.84 9.26 -17.38
C LEU A 77 -5.02 9.07 -16.10
N SER A 78 -3.87 8.39 -16.15
CA SER A 78 -3.00 8.21 -14.98
C SER A 78 -2.55 9.55 -14.39
N THR A 79 -2.15 10.52 -15.23
CA THR A 79 -1.78 11.86 -14.75
C THR A 79 -2.96 12.56 -14.06
N PHE A 80 -4.16 12.49 -14.65
CA PHE A 80 -5.37 13.06 -14.06
C PHE A 80 -5.70 12.41 -12.71
N LEU A 81 -5.63 11.08 -12.62
CA LEU A 81 -5.92 10.35 -11.39
C LEU A 81 -4.95 10.69 -10.27
N LEU A 82 -3.65 10.84 -10.57
CA LEU A 82 -2.64 11.23 -9.59
C LEU A 82 -2.84 12.65 -9.05
N GLU A 83 -3.36 13.57 -9.87
CA GLU A 83 -3.70 14.93 -9.42
C GLU A 83 -4.99 14.93 -8.59
N LYS A 84 -6.01 14.16 -9.01
CA LYS A 84 -7.33 14.19 -8.40
C LYS A 84 -7.48 13.37 -7.13
N ARG A 85 -6.59 12.41 -6.87
CA ARG A 85 -6.62 11.60 -5.65
C ARG A 85 -6.73 12.46 -4.38
N GLU A 86 -5.95 13.54 -4.30
CA GLU A 86 -5.93 14.45 -3.16
C GLU A 86 -6.80 15.70 -3.40
N GLU A 87 -6.76 16.28 -4.61
CA GLU A 87 -7.43 17.55 -4.89
C GLU A 87 -8.96 17.44 -5.03
N ASP A 88 -9.46 16.28 -5.47
CA ASP A 88 -10.87 16.05 -5.79
C ASP A 88 -11.21 14.54 -5.71
N PRO A 89 -11.30 14.00 -4.49
CA PRO A 89 -11.53 12.57 -4.29
C PRO A 89 -12.82 12.07 -4.94
N GLU A 90 -13.87 12.90 -5.02
CA GLU A 90 -15.13 12.54 -5.67
C GLU A 90 -14.91 12.19 -7.15
N ASN A 91 -14.19 13.04 -7.89
CA ASN A 91 -13.88 12.75 -9.30
C ASN A 91 -12.89 11.60 -9.45
N TYR A 92 -11.97 11.39 -8.50
CA TYR A 92 -11.13 10.20 -8.47
C TYR A 92 -11.97 8.92 -8.39
N TYR A 93 -12.84 8.80 -7.38
CA TYR A 93 -13.70 7.63 -7.22
C TYR A 93 -14.69 7.47 -8.37
N ARG A 94 -15.30 8.54 -8.86
CA ARG A 94 -16.19 8.51 -10.03
C ARG A 94 -15.47 7.98 -11.27
N THR A 95 -14.21 8.35 -11.47
CA THR A 95 -13.42 7.85 -12.61
C THR A 95 -13.14 6.36 -12.46
N GLY A 96 -12.83 5.87 -11.26
CA GLY A 96 -12.67 4.43 -10.97
C GLY A 96 -13.94 3.64 -11.30
N PHE A 97 -15.10 4.16 -10.90
CA PHE A 97 -16.41 3.58 -11.25
C PHE A 97 -16.61 3.51 -12.77
N LEU A 98 -16.34 4.60 -13.49
CA LEU A 98 -16.49 4.65 -14.95
C LEU A 98 -15.52 3.70 -15.66
N LEU A 99 -14.26 3.62 -15.21
CA LEU A 99 -13.26 2.73 -15.79
C LEU A 99 -13.68 1.26 -15.69
N TYR A 100 -14.24 0.86 -14.55
CA TYR A 100 -14.68 -0.52 -14.35
C TYR A 100 -15.93 -0.88 -15.16
N ASN A 101 -16.94 0.02 -15.17
CA ASN A 101 -18.23 -0.25 -15.79
C ASN A 101 -18.29 0.09 -17.29
N SER A 102 -17.26 0.73 -17.84
CA SER A 102 -17.16 0.95 -19.28
C SER A 102 -16.89 -0.36 -20.02
N CYS A 103 -17.64 -0.59 -21.09
CA CYS A 103 -17.55 -1.82 -21.88
C CYS A 103 -16.10 -2.10 -22.29
N SER A 104 -15.63 -3.33 -22.05
CA SER A 104 -14.31 -3.84 -22.44
C SER A 104 -13.08 -3.10 -21.88
N THR A 105 -13.24 -2.05 -21.07
CA THR A 105 -12.11 -1.29 -20.52
C THR A 105 -11.21 -2.16 -19.65
N ILE A 106 -11.77 -2.99 -18.75
CA ILE A 106 -10.99 -3.94 -17.94
C ILE A 106 -10.22 -4.94 -18.81
N ALA A 107 -10.83 -5.45 -19.89
CA ALA A 107 -10.16 -6.36 -20.81
C ALA A 107 -9.00 -5.68 -21.56
N VAL A 108 -9.16 -4.41 -21.97
CA VAL A 108 -8.09 -3.61 -22.58
C VAL A 108 -6.95 -3.38 -21.60
N LEU A 109 -7.23 -3.05 -20.34
CA LEU A 109 -6.20 -2.87 -19.32
C LEU A 109 -5.47 -4.19 -19.02
N LEU A 110 -6.18 -5.32 -18.97
CA LEU A 110 -5.57 -6.64 -18.80
C LEU A 110 -4.67 -7.01 -19.99
N GLN A 111 -5.05 -6.68 -21.23
CA GLN A 111 -4.18 -6.88 -22.39
C GLN A 111 -2.84 -6.14 -22.25
N GLU A 112 -2.84 -4.94 -21.66
CA GLU A 112 -1.60 -4.19 -21.43
C GLU A 112 -0.71 -4.85 -20.38
N VAL A 113 -1.30 -5.46 -19.34
CA VAL A 113 -0.56 -6.28 -18.37
C VAL A 113 0.05 -7.50 -19.06
N LEU A 114 -0.74 -8.27 -19.81
CA LEU A 114 -0.28 -9.48 -20.50
C LEU A 114 0.81 -9.16 -21.53
N ALA A 115 0.70 -8.04 -22.25
CA ALA A 115 1.73 -7.58 -23.18
C ALA A 115 3.05 -7.27 -22.45
N PHE A 116 2.98 -6.69 -21.25
CA PHE A 116 4.17 -6.48 -20.44
C PHE A 116 4.74 -7.80 -19.89
N SER A 117 3.89 -8.74 -19.46
CA SER A 117 4.32 -10.07 -19.03
C SER A 117 5.11 -10.81 -20.12
N GLN A 118 4.72 -10.67 -21.38
CA GLN A 118 5.50 -11.24 -22.50
C GLN A 118 6.91 -10.63 -22.58
N LEU A 119 7.04 -9.31 -22.40
CA LEU A 119 8.36 -8.65 -22.39
C LEU A 119 9.24 -9.11 -21.21
N MET A 120 8.63 -9.46 -20.08
CA MET A 120 9.36 -10.03 -18.93
C MET A 120 9.94 -11.40 -19.29
N VAL A 121 9.13 -12.27 -19.90
CA VAL A 121 9.57 -13.59 -20.38
C VAL A 121 10.70 -13.46 -21.38
N ASP A 122 10.56 -12.53 -22.34
CA ASP A 122 11.55 -12.28 -23.38
C ASP A 122 12.79 -11.50 -22.88
N ARG A 123 12.82 -11.12 -21.59
CA ARG A 123 13.85 -10.28 -20.96
C ARG A 123 14.14 -8.99 -21.75
N SER A 124 13.12 -8.42 -22.36
CA SER A 124 13.19 -7.27 -23.28
C SER A 124 12.54 -6.01 -22.69
N LEU A 125 12.67 -5.84 -21.38
CA LEU A 125 12.08 -4.73 -20.63
C LEU A 125 12.69 -3.39 -21.05
N THR A 126 11.82 -2.41 -21.32
CA THR A 126 12.23 -1.04 -21.66
C THR A 126 11.59 -0.03 -20.71
N VAL A 127 12.25 1.10 -20.49
CA VAL A 127 11.71 2.22 -19.68
C VAL A 127 10.34 2.68 -20.20
N ARG A 128 10.11 2.63 -21.51
CA ARG A 128 8.81 2.98 -22.11
C ARG A 128 7.73 1.97 -21.72
N ALA A 129 8.03 0.66 -21.83
CA ALA A 129 7.11 -0.40 -21.43
C ALA A 129 6.77 -0.33 -19.94
N THR A 130 7.77 -0.13 -19.08
CA THR A 130 7.58 0.06 -17.62
C THR A 130 6.67 1.24 -17.32
N LYS A 131 6.91 2.42 -17.92
CA LYS A 131 6.06 3.60 -17.73
C LYS A 131 4.63 3.37 -18.23
N ARG A 132 4.48 2.63 -19.33
CA ARG A 132 3.17 2.29 -19.88
C ARG A 132 2.39 1.39 -18.92
N LEU A 133 3.02 0.34 -18.37
CA LEU A 133 2.44 -0.53 -17.35
C LEU A 133 2.08 0.25 -16.08
N VAL A 134 2.97 1.10 -15.57
CA VAL A 134 2.69 1.92 -14.37
C VAL A 134 1.43 2.77 -14.55
N ASN A 135 1.18 3.33 -15.74
CA ASN A 135 -0.08 4.05 -15.99
C ASN A 135 -1.30 3.13 -15.86
N VAL A 136 -1.22 1.88 -16.35
CA VAL A 136 -2.30 0.88 -16.21
C VAL A 136 -2.53 0.55 -14.73
N LEU A 137 -1.46 0.35 -13.97
CA LEU A 137 -1.54 0.09 -12.54
C LEU A 137 -2.18 1.27 -11.79
N THR A 138 -1.92 2.52 -12.16
CA THR A 138 -2.61 3.69 -11.59
C THR A 138 -4.13 3.63 -11.82
N LEU A 139 -4.57 3.16 -12.98
CA LEU A 139 -6.00 3.00 -13.28
C LEU A 139 -6.59 1.87 -12.41
N PHE A 140 -5.87 0.77 -12.22
CA PHE A 140 -6.28 -0.31 -11.30
C PHE A 140 -6.34 0.13 -9.84
N GLN A 141 -5.39 0.94 -9.36
CA GLN A 141 -5.44 1.55 -8.03
C GLN A 141 -6.75 2.35 -7.83
N CYS A 142 -7.14 3.14 -8.83
CA CYS A 142 -8.37 3.92 -8.78
C CYS A 142 -9.64 3.05 -8.77
N ILE A 143 -9.66 1.97 -9.55
CA ILE A 143 -10.74 0.98 -9.54
C ILE A 143 -10.82 0.25 -8.18
N ALA A 144 -9.67 -0.12 -7.61
CA ALA A 144 -9.57 -0.77 -6.31
C ALA A 144 -10.04 0.15 -5.16
N ALA A 145 -9.72 1.44 -5.24
CA ALA A 145 -10.08 2.40 -4.21
C ALA A 145 -11.59 2.67 -4.14
N ASN A 146 -12.34 2.51 -5.24
CA ASN A 146 -13.78 2.78 -5.26
C ASN A 146 -14.58 1.60 -4.65
N LYS A 147 -15.37 1.91 -3.59
CA LYS A 147 -16.20 0.93 -2.85
C LYS A 147 -17.21 0.14 -3.70
N GLU A 148 -17.72 0.72 -4.79
CA GLU A 148 -18.73 0.06 -5.65
C GLU A 148 -18.11 -0.90 -6.69
N THR A 149 -16.80 -0.80 -6.91
CA THR A 149 -16.05 -1.61 -7.87
C THR A 149 -15.04 -2.54 -7.22
N ARG A 150 -14.53 -2.23 -6.03
CA ARG A 150 -13.51 -2.99 -5.30
C ARG A 150 -13.80 -4.49 -5.24
N TYR A 151 -14.94 -4.88 -4.67
CA TYR A 151 -15.35 -6.28 -4.58
C TYR A 151 -15.53 -6.94 -5.95
N LYS A 152 -16.12 -6.23 -6.92
CA LYS A 152 -16.29 -6.74 -8.29
C LYS A 152 -14.94 -6.95 -8.99
N PHE A 153 -13.97 -6.10 -8.70
CA PHE A 153 -12.63 -6.18 -9.26
C PHE A 153 -11.90 -7.43 -8.76
N VAL A 154 -11.92 -7.73 -7.46
CA VAL A 154 -11.34 -8.99 -6.96
C VAL A 154 -12.08 -10.22 -7.45
N LYS A 155 -13.43 -10.18 -7.50
CA LYS A 155 -14.26 -11.27 -8.02
C LYS A 155 -14.02 -11.59 -9.50
N SER A 156 -13.46 -10.65 -10.26
CA SER A 156 -13.09 -10.86 -11.65
C SER A 156 -11.76 -11.60 -11.84
N TYR A 157 -11.00 -11.84 -10.76
CA TYR A 157 -9.64 -12.39 -10.77
C TYR A 157 -8.61 -11.58 -11.58
N VAL A 158 -8.97 -10.40 -12.10
CA VAL A 158 -8.04 -9.51 -12.81
C VAL A 158 -6.86 -9.08 -11.95
N PRO A 159 -7.00 -8.74 -10.65
CA PRO A 159 -5.86 -8.40 -9.81
C PRO A 159 -4.81 -9.52 -9.72
N ASN A 160 -5.21 -10.79 -9.82
CA ASN A 160 -4.29 -11.93 -9.71
C ASN A 160 -3.23 -11.96 -10.83
N PHE A 161 -3.49 -11.31 -11.97
CA PHE A 161 -2.52 -11.15 -13.05
C PHE A 161 -1.37 -10.21 -12.70
N LEU A 162 -1.44 -9.48 -11.57
CA LEU A 162 -0.35 -8.63 -11.09
C LEU A 162 0.68 -9.43 -10.27
N VAL A 163 0.34 -10.63 -9.78
CA VAL A 163 1.24 -11.46 -8.96
C VAL A 163 2.54 -11.80 -9.69
N PRO A 164 2.53 -12.24 -10.96
CA PRO A 164 3.78 -12.48 -11.69
C PRO A 164 4.65 -11.24 -11.84
N LEU A 165 4.05 -10.03 -11.87
CA LEU A 165 4.81 -8.78 -11.96
C LEU A 165 5.63 -8.53 -10.69
N ILE A 166 5.04 -8.85 -9.54
CA ILE A 166 5.65 -8.66 -8.21
C ILE A 166 6.72 -9.72 -7.96
N LEU A 167 6.43 -10.99 -8.29
CA LEU A 167 7.33 -12.12 -8.01
C LEU A 167 8.44 -12.30 -9.05
N PHE A 168 8.48 -11.45 -10.09
CA PHE A 168 9.51 -11.55 -11.11
C PHE A 168 10.88 -11.14 -10.58
N ASP A 169 11.80 -12.09 -10.63
CA ASP A 169 13.20 -11.90 -10.27
C ASP A 169 13.93 -11.08 -11.33
N SER A 170 14.25 -9.84 -10.99
CA SER A 170 15.01 -8.92 -11.83
C SER A 170 15.80 -7.96 -10.94
N PRO A 171 17.14 -7.91 -11.05
CA PRO A 171 17.98 -7.03 -10.24
C PRO A 171 17.92 -5.55 -10.68
N SER A 172 17.10 -5.21 -11.68
CA SER A 172 16.99 -3.84 -12.18
C SER A 172 16.26 -2.95 -11.17
N GLU A 173 16.92 -1.91 -10.69
CA GLU A 173 16.33 -0.87 -9.84
C GLU A 173 15.09 -0.21 -10.47
N ILE A 174 15.09 -0.07 -11.81
CA ILE A 174 13.93 0.46 -12.57
C ILE A 174 12.71 -0.45 -12.39
N TYR A 175 12.92 -1.75 -12.21
CA TYR A 175 11.87 -2.74 -12.01
C TYR A 175 11.33 -2.76 -10.57
N GLU A 176 12.10 -2.33 -9.57
CA GLU A 176 11.61 -2.21 -8.18
C GLU A 176 10.38 -1.29 -8.10
N ASN A 177 10.37 -0.21 -8.89
CA ASN A 177 9.21 0.67 -9.01
C ASN A 177 7.97 -0.04 -9.56
N VAL A 178 8.14 -1.00 -10.48
CA VAL A 178 7.02 -1.80 -10.99
C VAL A 178 6.45 -2.66 -9.88
N ARG A 179 7.29 -3.35 -9.11
CA ARG A 179 6.85 -4.20 -7.99
C ARG A 179 6.09 -3.37 -6.96
N ALA A 180 6.63 -2.24 -6.53
CA ALA A 180 5.99 -1.37 -5.55
C ALA A 180 4.62 -0.85 -6.04
N VAL A 181 4.53 -0.38 -7.29
CA VAL A 181 3.26 0.10 -7.84
C VAL A 181 2.25 -1.04 -8.02
N ALA A 182 2.68 -2.23 -8.45
CA ALA A 182 1.79 -3.39 -8.56
C ALA A 182 1.28 -3.83 -7.18
N LEU A 183 2.17 -3.93 -6.19
CA LEU A 183 1.84 -4.29 -4.81
C LEU A 183 0.88 -3.27 -4.17
N SER A 184 1.02 -1.98 -4.49
CA SER A 184 0.10 -0.96 -3.98
C SER A 184 -1.35 -1.12 -4.45
N VAL A 185 -1.61 -1.81 -5.59
CA VAL A 185 -2.98 -2.16 -5.98
C VAL A 185 -3.60 -3.09 -4.93
N PHE A 186 -2.84 -4.09 -4.46
CA PHE A 186 -3.26 -4.99 -3.38
C PHE A 186 -3.35 -4.25 -2.04
N GLY A 187 -2.43 -3.33 -1.76
CA GLY A 187 -2.50 -2.45 -0.59
C GLY A 187 -3.82 -1.70 -0.51
N ILE A 188 -4.23 -1.05 -1.61
CA ILE A 188 -5.50 -0.30 -1.68
C ILE A 188 -6.72 -1.22 -1.57
N LEU A 189 -6.66 -2.44 -2.15
CA LEU A 189 -7.74 -3.42 -2.00
C LEU A 189 -7.95 -3.81 -0.53
N CYS A 190 -6.87 -4.15 0.17
CA CYS A 190 -6.92 -4.60 1.57
C CYS A 190 -7.08 -3.45 2.57
N GLN A 191 -6.94 -2.20 2.15
CA GLN A 191 -6.91 -1.03 3.03
C GLN A 191 -8.13 -0.97 3.96
N ALA A 192 -9.34 -1.13 3.40
CA ALA A 192 -10.59 -1.04 4.17
C ALA A 192 -10.95 -2.31 4.95
N ARG A 193 -10.13 -3.37 4.86
CA ARG A 193 -10.27 -4.61 5.64
C ARG A 193 -11.66 -5.24 5.56
N GLU A 194 -12.27 -5.16 4.39
CA GLU A 194 -13.54 -5.83 4.12
C GLU A 194 -13.32 -7.36 4.15
N PRO A 195 -14.11 -8.13 4.93
CA PRO A 195 -13.91 -9.57 5.09
C PRO A 195 -13.86 -10.33 3.76
N GLU A 196 -14.67 -9.93 2.78
CA GLU A 196 -14.68 -10.55 1.45
C GLU A 196 -13.39 -10.30 0.66
N ILE A 197 -12.73 -9.17 0.89
CA ILE A 197 -11.43 -8.87 0.28
C ILE A 197 -10.32 -9.63 0.99
N ILE A 198 -10.37 -9.73 2.33
CA ILE A 198 -9.41 -10.55 3.08
C ILE A 198 -9.52 -12.02 2.69
N GLN A 199 -10.74 -12.56 2.58
CA GLN A 199 -10.96 -13.92 2.11
C GLN A 199 -10.37 -14.15 0.70
N TRP A 200 -10.58 -13.21 -0.23
CA TRP A 200 -9.94 -13.27 -1.56
C TRP A 200 -8.41 -13.24 -1.47
N ALA A 201 -7.86 -12.44 -0.56
CA ALA A 201 -6.41 -12.33 -0.37
C ALA A 201 -5.81 -13.66 0.12
N LEU A 202 -6.49 -14.36 1.02
CA LEU A 202 -6.11 -15.70 1.47
C LEU A 202 -6.19 -16.71 0.31
N GLU A 203 -7.31 -16.75 -0.42
CA GLU A 203 -7.51 -17.67 -1.56
C GLU A 203 -6.52 -17.44 -2.70
N SER A 204 -5.99 -16.22 -2.84
CA SER A 204 -5.06 -15.83 -3.89
C SER A 204 -3.59 -15.92 -3.47
N ASN A 205 -3.27 -16.50 -2.30
CA ASN A 205 -1.92 -16.60 -1.74
C ASN A 205 -1.22 -15.23 -1.56
N MET A 206 -1.96 -14.20 -1.12
CA MET A 206 -1.38 -12.88 -0.90
C MET A 206 -0.38 -12.87 0.26
N VAL A 207 -0.49 -13.79 1.22
CA VAL A 207 0.45 -13.92 2.33
C VAL A 207 1.86 -14.24 1.83
N GLU A 208 2.01 -15.20 0.90
CA GLU A 208 3.29 -15.51 0.24
C GLU A 208 3.84 -14.32 -0.56
N VAL A 209 2.98 -13.59 -1.27
CA VAL A 209 3.38 -12.40 -2.03
C VAL A 209 3.92 -11.32 -1.10
N CYS A 210 3.25 -11.09 0.03
CA CYS A 210 3.72 -10.19 1.08
C CYS A 210 5.04 -10.66 1.66
N GLN A 211 5.15 -11.93 2.06
CA GLN A 211 6.36 -12.51 2.63
C GLN A 211 7.58 -12.24 1.73
N ILE A 212 7.49 -12.57 0.44
CA ILE A 212 8.59 -12.34 -0.52
C ILE A 212 8.88 -10.85 -0.66
N SER A 213 7.85 -10.01 -0.77
CA SER A 213 8.02 -8.56 -0.92
C SER A 213 8.70 -7.92 0.30
N ILE A 214 8.39 -8.41 1.50
CA ILE A 214 8.97 -7.95 2.77
C ILE A 214 10.41 -8.45 2.93
N GLU A 215 10.70 -9.67 2.49
CA GLU A 215 12.02 -10.30 2.61
C GLU A 215 13.04 -9.61 1.69
N ILE A 216 12.75 -9.52 0.38
CA ILE A 216 13.73 -9.11 -0.64
C ILE A 216 13.42 -7.78 -1.35
N GLY A 217 12.26 -7.17 -1.13
CA GLY A 217 11.85 -5.97 -1.86
C GLY A 217 12.58 -4.69 -1.44
N SER A 218 12.43 -3.64 -2.25
CA SER A 218 12.79 -2.27 -1.86
C SER A 218 12.10 -1.83 -0.58
N GLU A 219 12.61 -0.82 0.13
CA GLU A 219 11.99 -0.30 1.36
C GLU A 219 10.49 0.00 1.17
N LEU A 220 10.12 0.63 0.05
CA LEU A 220 8.73 0.89 -0.29
C LEU A 220 7.90 -0.40 -0.45
N SER A 221 8.46 -1.40 -1.13
CA SER A 221 7.78 -2.70 -1.29
C SER A 221 7.61 -3.41 0.05
N LYS A 222 8.60 -3.31 0.96
CA LYS A 222 8.50 -3.84 2.33
C LYS A 222 7.38 -3.16 3.11
N VAL A 223 7.30 -1.83 3.06
CA VAL A 223 6.23 -1.08 3.74
C VAL A 223 4.84 -1.47 3.21
N ILE A 224 4.65 -1.53 1.90
CA ILE A 224 3.35 -1.93 1.32
C ILE A 224 3.04 -3.40 1.64
N GLY A 225 4.03 -4.29 1.54
CA GLY A 225 3.88 -5.71 1.88
C GLY A 225 3.45 -5.91 3.33
N MET A 226 4.10 -5.19 4.26
CA MET A 226 3.73 -5.19 5.68
C MET A 226 2.33 -4.64 5.91
N HIS A 227 1.92 -3.58 5.20
CA HIS A 227 0.57 -3.04 5.31
C HIS A 227 -0.51 -4.05 4.90
N ILE A 228 -0.30 -4.75 3.77
CA ILE A 228 -1.23 -5.81 3.32
C ILE A 228 -1.24 -6.97 4.32
N PHE A 229 -0.06 -7.39 4.78
CA PHE A 229 0.08 -8.48 5.75
C PHE A 229 -0.63 -8.15 7.07
N GLU A 230 -0.45 -6.92 7.57
CA GLU A 230 -1.15 -6.43 8.75
C GLU A 230 -2.67 -6.45 8.57
N ALA A 231 -3.17 -6.02 7.40
CA ALA A 231 -4.61 -6.06 7.12
C ALA A 231 -5.18 -7.49 7.19
N ILE A 232 -4.43 -8.49 6.70
CA ILE A 232 -4.80 -9.90 6.80
C ILE A 232 -4.76 -10.38 8.25
N MET A 233 -3.71 -10.02 9.00
CA MET A 233 -3.51 -10.43 10.39
C MET A 233 -4.50 -9.80 11.38
N GLN A 234 -5.20 -8.73 11.00
CA GLN A 234 -6.23 -8.12 11.85
C GLN A 234 -7.62 -8.72 11.63
N ASP A 235 -7.75 -9.60 10.66
CA ASP A 235 -8.95 -10.39 10.43
C ASP A 235 -8.81 -11.77 11.08
N GLU A 236 -9.89 -12.24 11.73
CA GLU A 236 -9.90 -13.53 12.43
C GLU A 236 -9.61 -14.72 11.49
N SER A 237 -10.11 -14.67 10.25
CA SER A 237 -9.86 -15.72 9.26
C SER A 237 -8.41 -15.72 8.80
N GLY A 238 -7.80 -14.54 8.64
CA GLY A 238 -6.40 -14.39 8.27
C GLY A 238 -5.46 -14.90 9.37
N MET A 239 -5.72 -14.52 10.62
CA MET A 239 -5.03 -15.05 11.79
C MET A 239 -5.12 -16.57 11.88
N SER A 240 -6.34 -17.11 11.77
CA SER A 240 -6.57 -18.56 11.85
C SER A 240 -5.83 -19.32 10.73
N TYR A 241 -5.83 -18.77 9.51
CA TYR A 241 -5.11 -19.34 8.37
C TYR A 241 -3.60 -19.38 8.62
N ILE A 242 -2.99 -18.24 8.99
CA ILE A 242 -1.54 -18.11 9.16
C ILE A 242 -1.04 -18.96 10.33
N CYS A 243 -1.80 -19.01 11.43
CA CYS A 243 -1.48 -19.83 12.59
C CYS A 243 -1.87 -21.31 12.43
N SER A 244 -2.40 -21.71 11.27
CA SER A 244 -2.77 -23.10 11.02
C SER A 244 -1.52 -23.98 10.85
N PRO A 245 -1.57 -25.28 11.22
CA PRO A 245 -0.45 -26.20 11.02
C PRO A 245 0.01 -26.32 9.56
N THR A 246 -0.88 -26.04 8.59
CA THR A 246 -0.58 -26.05 7.15
C THR A 246 0.40 -24.93 6.78
N CYS A 247 0.37 -23.81 7.51
CA CYS A 247 1.19 -22.63 7.28
C CYS A 247 2.46 -22.58 8.15
N ASP A 248 2.82 -23.65 8.88
CA ASP A 248 3.96 -23.66 9.82
C ASP A 248 5.29 -23.19 9.18
N GLN A 249 5.56 -23.61 7.94
CA GLN A 249 6.76 -23.16 7.22
C GLN A 249 6.69 -21.67 6.83
N LEU A 250 5.52 -21.19 6.43
CA LEU A 250 5.29 -19.78 6.10
C LEU A 250 5.42 -18.92 7.35
N LEU A 251 4.82 -19.33 8.46
CA LEU A 251 4.91 -18.66 9.76
C LEU A 251 6.36 -18.54 10.23
N LYS A 252 7.15 -19.62 10.14
CA LYS A 252 8.58 -19.58 10.45
C LYS A 252 9.35 -18.58 9.60
N ARG A 253 9.06 -18.51 8.30
CA ARG A 253 9.69 -17.53 7.40
C ARG A 253 9.28 -16.10 7.74
N LEU A 254 8.01 -15.87 8.08
CA LEU A 254 7.50 -14.57 8.51
C LEU A 254 8.21 -14.11 9.78
N ILE A 255 8.30 -14.97 10.80
CA ILE A 255 8.99 -14.67 12.06
C ILE A 255 10.47 -14.34 11.81
N ASN A 256 11.18 -15.18 11.06
CA ASN A 256 12.60 -14.93 10.75
C ASN A 256 12.82 -13.62 9.98
N THR A 257 11.93 -13.31 9.04
CA THR A 257 12.00 -12.08 8.25
C THR A 257 11.74 -10.86 9.13
N TRP A 258 10.75 -10.97 10.00
CA TRP A 258 10.40 -9.91 10.93
C TRP A 258 11.52 -9.66 11.95
N GLU A 259 12.12 -10.71 12.52
CA GLU A 259 13.29 -10.60 13.41
C GLU A 259 14.49 -9.94 12.72
N HIS A 260 14.76 -10.33 11.47
CA HIS A 260 15.80 -9.70 10.67
C HIS A 260 15.54 -8.21 10.43
N LEU A 261 14.30 -7.82 10.09
CA LEU A 261 13.93 -6.42 9.89
C LEU A 261 14.06 -5.60 11.17
N VAL A 262 13.61 -6.14 12.30
CA VAL A 262 13.79 -5.50 13.62
C VAL A 262 15.26 -5.25 13.90
N THR A 263 16.13 -6.23 13.64
CA THR A 263 17.57 -6.12 13.82
C THR A 263 18.15 -5.02 12.91
N CYS A 264 17.74 -4.96 11.64
CA CYS A 264 18.18 -3.91 10.72
C CYS A 264 17.74 -2.51 11.17
N LEU A 265 16.48 -2.35 11.58
CA LEU A 265 15.92 -1.08 12.07
C LEU A 265 16.62 -0.59 13.35
N ALA A 266 17.03 -1.52 14.21
CA ALA A 266 17.75 -1.18 15.44
C ALA A 266 19.19 -0.70 15.16
N LEU A 267 19.84 -1.25 14.13
CA LEU A 267 21.20 -0.88 13.73
C LEU A 267 21.25 0.40 12.89
N ASP A 268 20.20 0.68 12.11
CA ASP A 268 20.10 1.82 11.22
C ASP A 268 18.77 2.54 11.43
N GLN A 269 18.79 3.58 12.28
CA GLN A 269 17.60 4.37 12.58
C GLN A 269 17.20 5.34 11.46
N ASP A 270 17.99 5.49 10.39
CA ASP A 270 17.58 6.24 9.18
C ASP A 270 16.54 5.46 8.34
N PHE A 271 16.28 4.21 8.69
CA PHE A 271 15.35 3.31 8.02
C PHE A 271 13.88 3.62 8.36
N SER A 272 12.95 3.33 7.44
CA SER A 272 11.52 3.73 7.54
C SER A 272 10.89 3.54 8.93
N PRO A 273 10.47 4.63 9.62
CA PRO A 273 9.68 4.54 10.85
C PRO A 273 8.34 3.81 10.64
N ARG A 274 7.82 3.78 9.41
CA ARG A 274 6.60 3.03 9.07
C ARG A 274 6.79 1.53 9.11
N LEU A 275 7.98 1.06 8.76
CA LEU A 275 8.26 -0.38 8.82
C LEU A 275 8.25 -0.83 10.28
N LEU A 276 8.86 -0.04 11.17
CA LEU A 276 8.81 -0.25 12.62
C LEU A 276 7.36 -0.25 13.14
N PHE A 277 6.54 0.72 12.74
CA PHE A 277 5.13 0.77 13.11
C PHE A 277 4.38 -0.52 12.74
N HIS A 278 4.49 -0.98 11.48
CA HIS A 278 3.82 -2.21 11.04
C HIS A 278 4.39 -3.46 11.71
N ILE A 279 5.70 -3.50 11.97
CA ILE A 279 6.38 -4.58 12.69
C ILE A 279 5.82 -4.73 14.10
N ILE A 280 5.66 -3.62 14.83
CA ILE A 280 5.12 -3.65 16.19
C ILE A 280 3.67 -4.13 16.16
N ARG A 281 2.83 -3.57 15.27
CA ARG A 281 1.42 -3.94 15.14
C ARG A 281 1.20 -5.39 14.75
N SER A 282 1.97 -5.91 13.80
CA SER A 282 1.91 -7.32 13.40
C SER A 282 2.50 -8.24 14.46
N GLY A 283 3.53 -7.79 15.20
CA GLY A 283 4.15 -8.54 16.30
C GLY A 283 3.18 -8.87 17.42
N PHE A 284 2.27 -7.94 17.78
CA PHE A 284 1.17 -8.21 18.73
C PHE A 284 0.36 -9.45 18.37
N SER A 285 0.08 -9.64 17.08
CA SER A 285 -0.77 -10.72 16.59
C SER A 285 0.03 -12.00 16.29
N LEU A 286 1.28 -11.88 15.84
CA LEU A 286 2.06 -13.01 15.34
C LEU A 286 2.68 -13.85 16.47
N VAL A 287 3.10 -13.22 17.58
CA VAL A 287 3.99 -13.88 18.54
C VAL A 287 3.87 -13.27 19.95
N MET A 288 3.32 -14.02 20.90
CA MET A 288 3.42 -13.71 22.34
C MET A 288 4.70 -14.25 23.00
N ASP A 289 5.40 -15.21 22.36
CA ASP A 289 6.47 -15.97 23.03
C ASP A 289 7.91 -15.75 22.48
N ASN A 290 8.09 -15.12 21.32
CA ASN A 290 9.38 -14.89 20.64
C ASN A 290 9.55 -13.45 20.12
N LEU A 291 9.46 -12.46 21.00
CA LEU A 291 9.83 -11.08 20.63
C LEU A 291 11.37 -10.92 20.56
N PRO A 292 11.92 -10.21 19.56
CA PRO A 292 13.34 -9.95 19.42
C PRO A 292 13.77 -8.97 20.50
N ASP A 293 14.99 -9.13 20.98
CA ASP A 293 15.51 -8.34 22.09
C ASP A 293 15.49 -6.83 21.80
N SER A 294 15.68 -6.41 20.54
CA SER A 294 15.64 -4.99 20.15
C SER A 294 14.27 -4.32 20.29
N ILE A 295 13.17 -5.09 20.28
CA ILE A 295 11.83 -4.54 20.60
C ILE A 295 11.65 -4.39 22.10
N ILE A 296 12.34 -5.19 22.90
CA ILE A 296 12.24 -5.24 24.36
C ILE A 296 13.17 -4.21 25.00
N ASP A 297 14.37 -4.02 24.45
CA ASP A 297 15.38 -3.09 24.94
C ASP A 297 15.10 -1.63 24.52
N ASN A 298 15.97 -0.69 24.90
CA ASN A 298 15.77 0.73 24.56
C ASN A 298 16.33 1.12 23.17
N SER A 299 16.51 0.18 22.23
CA SER A 299 17.10 0.44 20.90
C SER A 299 16.32 1.45 20.06
N PHE A 300 15.00 1.56 20.27
CA PHE A 300 14.13 2.51 19.55
C PHE A 300 13.78 3.75 20.37
N GLY A 301 14.55 4.09 21.41
CA GLY A 301 14.27 5.21 22.31
C GLY A 301 14.15 6.56 21.59
N ASP A 302 15.08 6.86 20.69
CA ASP A 302 15.11 8.13 19.94
C ASP A 302 13.90 8.24 18.99
N LEU A 303 13.60 7.17 18.25
CA LEU A 303 12.41 7.08 17.38
C LEU A 303 11.10 7.15 18.16
N SER A 304 11.06 6.68 19.41
CA SER A 304 9.88 6.75 20.27
C SER A 304 9.61 8.18 20.76
N VAL A 305 10.66 8.99 20.92
CA VAL A 305 10.56 10.42 21.23
C VAL A 305 10.10 11.21 20.00
N GLU A 306 10.66 10.89 18.84
CA GLU A 306 10.28 11.55 17.57
C GLU A 306 8.85 11.18 17.12
N PHE A 307 8.46 9.92 17.30
CA PHE A 307 7.15 9.39 16.94
C PHE A 307 6.45 8.77 18.16
N PRO A 308 5.70 9.57 18.96
CA PRO A 308 5.07 9.10 20.20
C PRO A 308 4.14 7.88 20.04
N LEU A 309 3.53 7.73 18.87
CA LEU A 309 2.67 6.58 18.53
C LEU A 309 3.45 5.26 18.46
N ILE A 310 4.69 5.28 17.99
CA ILE A 310 5.57 4.11 17.97
C ILE A 310 5.94 3.76 19.43
N GLY A 311 6.25 4.78 20.23
CA GLY A 311 6.54 4.62 21.65
C GLY A 311 5.38 3.99 22.44
N SER A 312 4.15 4.44 22.22
CA SER A 312 2.97 3.87 22.90
C SER A 312 2.72 2.42 22.50
N LEU A 313 2.85 2.09 21.22
CA LEU A 313 2.69 0.72 20.73
C LEU A 313 3.78 -0.22 21.28
N LEU A 314 5.04 0.23 21.33
CA LEU A 314 6.13 -0.55 21.94
C LEU A 314 5.85 -0.81 23.42
N HIS A 315 5.39 0.21 24.15
CA HIS A 315 5.06 0.07 25.56
C HIS A 315 3.91 -0.93 25.78
N GLN A 316 2.82 -0.79 25.03
CA GLN A 316 1.69 -1.73 25.09
C GLN A 316 2.12 -3.17 24.76
N LEU A 317 3.01 -3.36 23.77
CA LEU A 317 3.49 -4.67 23.37
C LEU A 317 4.28 -5.33 24.50
N ARG A 318 5.17 -4.55 25.14
CA ARG A 318 5.96 -5.03 26.27
C ARG A 318 5.13 -5.34 27.52
N LEU A 319 4.08 -4.56 27.78
CA LEU A 319 3.10 -4.84 28.85
C LEU A 319 2.36 -6.15 28.58
N THR A 320 1.88 -6.33 27.35
CA THR A 320 1.09 -7.51 26.94
C THR A 320 1.91 -8.81 27.05
N VAL A 321 3.21 -8.75 26.76
CA VAL A 321 4.15 -9.88 26.84
C VAL A 321 4.66 -10.10 28.29
N GLY A 322 4.28 -9.27 29.26
CA GLY A 322 4.69 -9.40 30.66
C GLY A 322 6.17 -9.12 30.92
N LYS A 323 6.82 -8.29 30.09
CA LYS A 323 8.27 -7.98 30.16
C LYS A 323 8.59 -6.59 30.77
N ILE A 324 7.61 -5.88 31.33
CA ILE A 324 7.80 -4.61 32.09
C ILE A 324 7.00 -4.65 33.40
N ASP A 325 7.59 -4.19 34.51
CA ASP A 325 6.90 -3.85 35.77
C ASP A 325 6.17 -2.50 35.65
N ASP A 326 4.92 -2.47 36.12
CA ASP A 326 3.96 -1.36 36.10
C ASP A 326 4.58 0.06 36.23
N CYS A 327 4.67 0.77 35.11
CA CYS A 327 4.81 2.24 35.07
C CYS A 327 4.04 2.76 33.85
N CYS A 328 2.78 3.14 34.07
CA CYS A 328 1.89 3.72 33.06
C CYS A 328 2.24 5.22 32.86
N PRO A 329 2.52 5.70 31.63
CA PRO A 329 2.50 7.13 31.36
C PRO A 329 1.05 7.61 31.20
N ASP A 330 0.72 8.71 31.87
CA ASP A 330 -0.60 9.35 31.91
C ASP A 330 -1.07 9.94 30.55
N PHE A 331 -1.13 9.18 29.46
CA PHE A 331 -1.74 9.60 28.20
C PHE A 331 -2.22 8.40 27.37
N LEU A 332 -3.29 7.75 27.81
CA LEU A 332 -4.04 6.82 26.95
C LEU A 332 -5.53 7.20 26.95
N PRO A 333 -6.10 7.56 25.79
CA PRO A 333 -7.55 7.51 25.59
C PRO A 333 -8.02 6.06 25.76
N ASN A 334 -9.13 5.86 26.46
CA ASN A 334 -9.68 4.56 26.84
C ASN A 334 -10.01 3.62 25.66
N ASP A 335 -9.93 4.08 24.42
CA ASP A 335 -10.26 3.31 23.21
C ASP A 335 -9.10 2.40 22.71
N LEU A 336 -7.96 2.37 23.41
CA LEU A 336 -6.79 1.55 23.07
C LEU A 336 -6.64 0.28 23.95
N LEU A 337 -7.63 -0.03 24.78
CA LEU A 337 -7.77 -1.34 25.41
C LEU A 337 -8.56 -2.25 24.44
N LEU A 338 -7.86 -2.89 23.51
CA LEU A 338 -8.46 -3.89 22.64
C LEU A 338 -8.66 -5.20 23.40
N TYR A 339 -9.92 -5.62 23.53
CA TYR A 339 -10.33 -7.01 23.67
C TYR A 339 -10.01 -7.81 22.40
#